data_AF-A0A7Z3GNG0-F1
#
_entry.id   AF-A0A7Z3GNG0-F1
#
_cell.length_a   1.000
_cell.length_b   1.000
_cell.length_c   1.000
_cell.angle_alpha   90.00
_cell.angle_beta   90.00
_cell.angle_gamma   90.00
#
_symmetry.space_group_name_H-M   'P 1'
#
loop_
_entity.id
_entity.type
_entity.pdbx_description
1 polymer ?
#
loop_
_entity_poly.entity_id
_entity_poly.type
_entity_poly.pdbx_seq_one_letter_code
_entity_poly.pdbx_strand_id
1 'polypeptide(L)'
;MNKPLLAVLALLPFALAACDSSSSSDFRYNEVVTPAFLHNVQRIDRDMRRLIKGDFDSGRAVAATRPVESPAGHIAELEHDLNQVQQLQHGEDASRFASSLSRYYELQIGYYQNLRRYAETGDKARKEALAQELHDAYQALHVLPDQVLAAQKQFLERANLPH
;
A
#
# COMPACT_ATOMS: atom_id res chain seq x y z
N MET A 1 -3.67 -77.72 -2.60
CA MET A 1 -2.64 -76.67 -2.45
C MET A 1 -3.33 -75.50 -1.77
N ASN A 2 -3.00 -75.29 -0.50
CA ASN A 2 -3.81 -74.51 0.42
C ASN A 2 -3.05 -73.25 0.86
N LYS A 3 -3.81 -72.15 1.03
CA LYS A 3 -3.53 -70.89 1.78
C LYS A 3 -2.67 -69.80 1.10
N PRO A 4 -2.81 -68.50 1.46
CA PRO A 4 -3.91 -67.84 2.22
C PRO A 4 -4.36 -66.45 1.72
N LEU A 5 -5.54 -66.06 2.21
CA LEU A 5 -5.99 -64.69 2.49
C LEU A 5 -4.89 -63.78 3.03
N LEU A 6 -4.77 -62.57 2.47
CA LEU A 6 -4.37 -61.34 3.17
C LEU A 6 -5.08 -60.16 2.46
N ALA A 7 -6.35 -59.99 2.81
CA ALA A 7 -6.96 -58.67 2.83
C ALA A 7 -6.32 -57.86 3.97
N VAL A 8 -6.35 -56.53 3.86
CA VAL A 8 -5.83 -55.52 4.81
C VAL A 8 -4.38 -55.09 4.52
N LEU A 9 -4.24 -54.08 3.65
CA LEU A 9 -3.20 -53.03 3.58
C LEU A 9 -3.48 -52.31 2.24
N ALA A 10 -3.87 -51.05 2.11
CA ALA A 10 -3.79 -49.93 3.01
C ALA A 10 -5.05 -49.07 2.81
N LEU A 11 -5.78 -48.82 3.90
CA LEU A 11 -6.55 -47.60 4.07
C LEU A 11 -5.55 -46.44 4.06
N LEU A 12 -5.20 -45.96 2.86
CA LEU A 12 -4.59 -44.65 2.70
C LEU A 12 -5.67 -43.63 3.08
N PRO A 13 -5.49 -42.83 4.15
CA PRO A 13 -6.38 -41.72 4.38
C PRO A 13 -6.17 -40.76 3.21
N PHE A 14 -7.18 -40.66 2.33
CA PHE A 14 -7.36 -39.50 1.47
C PHE A 14 -7.62 -38.30 2.40
N ALA A 15 -6.55 -37.73 2.93
CA ALA A 15 -6.56 -36.57 3.80
C ALA A 15 -5.47 -35.60 3.37
N LEU A 16 -5.38 -35.26 2.09
CA LEU A 16 -4.60 -34.13 1.59
C LEU A 16 -5.28 -33.53 0.36
N ALA A 17 -6.46 -32.95 0.57
CA ALA A 17 -7.08 -32.04 -0.39
C ALA A 17 -7.83 -30.93 0.37
N ALA A 18 -7.12 -30.29 1.31
CA ALA A 18 -7.39 -28.90 1.64
C ALA A 18 -6.23 -28.08 1.06
N CYS A 19 -6.15 -28.02 -0.27
CA CYS A 19 -5.31 -27.05 -0.96
C CYS A 19 -5.90 -25.66 -0.70
N ASP A 20 -5.57 -25.09 0.45
CA ASP A 20 -4.78 -23.86 0.58
C ASP A 20 -5.15 -22.67 -0.33
N SER A 21 -6.44 -22.50 -0.63
CA SER A 21 -6.94 -21.34 -1.37
C SER A 21 -6.64 -20.04 -0.61
N SER A 22 -6.58 -20.09 0.72
CA SER A 22 -6.17 -18.98 1.57
C SER A 22 -4.70 -18.60 1.39
N SER A 23 -3.74 -19.55 1.44
CA SER A 23 -2.32 -19.20 1.24
C SER A 23 -2.07 -18.69 -0.19
N SER A 24 -2.76 -19.25 -1.18
CA SER A 24 -2.69 -18.78 -2.57
C SER A 24 -3.25 -17.35 -2.71
N SER A 25 -4.38 -17.04 -2.05
CA SER A 25 -4.91 -15.68 -2.03
C SER A 25 -4.06 -14.70 -1.24
N ASP A 26 -3.48 -15.12 -0.12
CA ASP A 26 -2.66 -14.30 0.78
C ASP A 26 -1.30 -13.97 0.16
N PHE A 27 -0.67 -14.97 -0.47
CA PHE A 27 0.55 -14.76 -1.24
C PHE A 27 0.32 -13.75 -2.36
N ARG A 28 -0.73 -13.96 -3.18
CA ARG A 28 -1.11 -13.03 -4.25
C ARG A 28 -1.42 -11.65 -3.71
N TYR A 29 -2.15 -11.57 -2.60
CA TYR A 29 -2.48 -10.31 -1.96
C TYR A 29 -1.20 -9.53 -1.62
N ASN A 30 -0.25 -10.18 -0.95
CA ASN A 30 1.04 -9.60 -0.60
C ASN A 30 1.83 -9.11 -1.83
N GLU A 31 1.93 -9.95 -2.86
CA GLU A 31 2.66 -9.63 -4.08
C GLU A 31 2.09 -8.42 -4.82
N VAL A 32 0.76 -8.26 -4.82
CA VAL A 32 0.11 -7.15 -5.51
C VAL A 32 0.24 -5.85 -4.75
N VAL A 33 -0.01 -5.84 -3.43
CA VAL A 33 -0.12 -4.58 -2.68
C VAL A 33 1.24 -4.02 -2.22
N THR A 34 2.24 -4.87 -2.01
CA THR A 34 3.54 -4.47 -1.45
C THR A 34 4.33 -3.52 -2.37
N PRO A 35 4.48 -3.80 -3.68
CA PRO A 35 5.24 -2.90 -4.56
C PRO A 35 4.63 -1.50 -4.65
N ALA A 36 3.30 -1.43 -4.74
CA ALA A 36 2.56 -0.17 -4.75
C ALA A 36 2.81 0.62 -3.45
N PHE A 37 2.74 -0.04 -2.30
CA PHE A 37 3.02 0.58 -1.02
C PHE A 37 4.44 1.16 -0.94
N LEU A 38 5.46 0.36 -1.29
CA LEU A 38 6.85 0.82 -1.25
C LEU A 38 7.12 1.97 -2.23
N HIS A 39 6.51 1.94 -3.42
CA HIS A 39 6.57 3.03 -4.37
C HIS A 39 6.00 4.33 -3.77
N ASN A 40 4.83 4.23 -3.13
CA ASN A 40 4.14 5.34 -2.50
C ASN A 40 4.92 5.97 -1.33
N VAL A 41 5.62 5.16 -0.52
CA VAL A 41 6.54 5.64 0.53
C VAL A 41 7.68 6.46 -0.06
N GLN A 42 8.34 5.97 -1.10
CA GLN A 42 9.43 6.72 -1.72
C GLN A 42 8.95 8.02 -2.38
N ARG A 43 7.73 8.00 -2.92
CA ARG A 43 7.13 9.14 -3.59
C ARG A 43 6.81 10.27 -2.61
N ILE A 44 6.23 9.99 -1.44
CA ILE A 44 5.88 11.05 -0.48
C ILE A 44 7.12 11.83 -0.01
N ASP A 45 8.21 11.13 0.25
CA ASP A 45 9.51 11.74 0.62
C ASP A 45 10.08 12.61 -0.49
N ARG A 46 9.98 12.14 -1.74
CA ARG A 46 10.42 12.91 -2.91
C ARG A 46 9.59 14.18 -3.06
N ASP A 47 8.28 14.08 -2.94
CA ASP A 47 7.39 15.22 -3.15
C ASP A 47 7.47 16.24 -2.01
N MET A 48 7.69 15.81 -0.76
CA MET A 48 7.97 16.75 0.33
C MET A 48 9.26 17.54 0.07
N ARG A 49 10.34 16.89 -0.42
CA ARG A 49 11.55 17.61 -0.83
C ARG A 49 11.32 18.60 -1.96
N ARG A 50 10.44 18.26 -2.91
CA ARG A 50 10.05 19.14 -4.03
C ARG A 50 9.21 20.32 -3.57
N LEU A 51 8.29 20.10 -2.62
CA LEU A 51 7.52 21.17 -1.97
C LEU A 51 8.43 22.18 -1.29
N ILE A 52 9.42 21.73 -0.51
CA ILE A 52 10.40 22.61 0.15
C ILE A 52 11.21 23.44 -0.86
N LYS A 53 11.48 22.89 -2.05
CA LYS A 53 12.20 23.59 -3.14
C LYS A 53 11.32 24.58 -3.91
N GLY A 54 10.01 24.61 -3.65
CA GLY A 54 9.05 25.43 -4.38
C GLY A 54 8.69 24.87 -5.76
N ASP A 55 8.88 23.56 -6.00
CA ASP A 55 8.58 22.94 -7.31
C ASP A 55 7.08 22.91 -7.61
N PHE A 56 6.24 23.12 -6.60
CA PHE A 56 4.78 23.21 -6.71
C PHE A 56 4.28 24.66 -6.70
N ASP A 57 5.17 25.65 -6.74
CA ASP A 57 4.77 27.06 -6.79
C ASP A 57 4.25 27.45 -8.18
N SER A 58 2.98 27.85 -8.21
CA SER A 58 2.33 28.56 -9.32
C SER A 58 3.14 29.80 -9.73
N GLY A 59 3.97 29.68 -10.77
CA GLY A 59 4.82 30.75 -11.29
C GLY A 59 6.27 30.35 -11.61
N ARG A 60 6.77 29.25 -11.02
CA ARG A 60 7.99 28.60 -11.50
C ARG A 60 7.61 27.63 -12.61
N ALA A 61 7.43 28.15 -13.82
CA ALA A 61 7.52 27.33 -15.03
C ALA A 61 8.95 26.80 -15.12
N VAL A 62 9.26 25.74 -14.37
CA VAL A 62 10.48 24.98 -14.59
C VAL A 62 10.41 24.50 -16.03
N ALA A 63 11.33 24.99 -16.86
CA ALA A 63 11.45 24.67 -18.27
C ALA A 63 11.21 23.17 -18.48
N ALA A 64 10.07 22.87 -19.12
CA ALA A 64 9.51 21.55 -19.26
C ALA A 64 10.48 20.64 -20.01
N THR A 65 11.19 19.79 -19.27
CA THR A 65 11.90 18.63 -19.81
C THR A 65 11.51 17.33 -19.11
N ARG A 66 10.66 17.39 -18.07
CA ARG A 66 10.03 16.22 -17.46
C ARG A 66 8.55 16.51 -17.21
N PRO A 67 7.64 15.56 -17.50
CA PRO A 67 6.27 15.67 -17.03
C PRO A 67 6.31 15.83 -15.51
N VAL A 68 5.88 16.98 -15.01
CA VAL A 68 5.60 17.11 -13.58
C VAL A 68 4.33 16.29 -13.36
N GLU A 69 4.47 15.11 -12.77
CA GLU A 69 3.32 14.32 -12.32
C GLU A 69 2.46 15.23 -11.42
N SER A 70 1.18 15.37 -11.79
CA SER A 70 0.28 16.30 -11.12
C SER A 70 -0.27 15.67 -9.83
N PRO A 71 -0.54 16.45 -8.77
CA PRO A 71 -1.20 15.95 -7.57
C PRO A 71 -2.50 15.17 -7.85
N ALA A 72 -3.24 15.54 -8.89
CA ALA A 72 -4.44 14.83 -9.32
C ALA A 72 -4.15 13.41 -9.85
N GLY A 73 -3.05 13.24 -10.59
CA GLY A 73 -2.61 11.93 -11.04
C GLY A 73 -2.22 11.02 -9.87
N HIS A 74 -1.54 11.57 -8.86
CA HIS A 74 -1.20 10.83 -7.64
C HIS A 74 -2.43 10.41 -6.84
N ILE A 75 -3.45 11.27 -6.73
CA ILE A 75 -4.72 10.92 -6.07
C ILE A 75 -5.37 9.73 -6.78
N ALA A 76 -5.49 9.78 -8.12
CA ALA A 76 -6.13 8.71 -8.87
C ALA A 76 -5.39 7.37 -8.74
N GLU A 77 -4.05 7.38 -8.71
CA GLU A 77 -3.25 6.19 -8.47
C GLU A 77 -3.45 5.64 -7.05
N LEU A 78 -3.46 6.51 -6.04
CA LEU A 78 -3.71 6.09 -4.65
C LEU A 78 -5.13 5.55 -4.45
N GLU A 79 -6.13 6.14 -5.10
CA GLU A 79 -7.51 5.63 -5.09
C GLU A 79 -7.59 4.25 -5.75
N HIS A 80 -6.84 4.03 -6.83
CA HIS A 80 -6.70 2.72 -7.44
C HIS A 80 -6.05 1.71 -6.48
N ASP A 81 -4.91 2.06 -5.87
CA ASP A 81 -4.20 1.20 -4.93
C ASP A 81 -5.04 0.87 -3.69
N LEU A 82 -5.79 1.87 -3.17
CA LEU A 82 -6.74 1.68 -2.08
C LEU A 82 -7.87 0.71 -2.47
N ASN A 83 -8.42 0.87 -3.67
CA ASN A 83 -9.42 -0.07 -4.17
C ASN A 83 -8.85 -1.48 -4.32
N GLN A 84 -7.60 -1.63 -4.77
CA GLN A 84 -6.95 -2.95 -4.83
C GLN A 84 -6.83 -3.57 -3.44
N VAL A 85 -6.36 -2.82 -2.44
CA VAL A 85 -6.28 -3.27 -1.04
C VAL A 85 -7.64 -3.74 -0.52
N GLN A 86 -8.73 -3.01 -0.82
CA GLN A 86 -10.06 -3.31 -0.29
C GLN A 86 -10.78 -4.45 -1.02
N GLN A 87 -10.49 -4.66 -2.30
CA GLN A 87 -11.23 -5.60 -3.14
C GLN A 87 -10.48 -6.92 -3.38
N LEU A 88 -9.16 -6.95 -3.21
CA LEU A 88 -8.40 -8.19 -3.32
C LEU A 88 -8.77 -9.14 -2.20
N GLN A 89 -9.21 -10.34 -2.58
CA GLN A 89 -9.47 -11.41 -1.63
C GLN A 89 -8.19 -11.74 -0.85
N HIS A 90 -8.32 -11.76 0.48
CA HIS A 90 -7.29 -12.16 1.42
C HIS A 90 -7.91 -12.91 2.61
N GLY A 91 -7.10 -13.67 3.32
CA GLY A 91 -7.46 -14.38 4.54
C GLY A 91 -7.51 -13.47 5.76
N GLU A 92 -7.88 -14.06 6.90
CA GLU A 92 -8.01 -13.36 8.17
C GLU A 92 -6.66 -12.78 8.63
N ASP A 93 -5.56 -13.52 8.45
CA ASP A 93 -4.22 -13.12 8.87
C ASP A 93 -3.73 -11.83 8.17
N ALA A 94 -4.19 -11.57 6.94
CA ALA A 94 -3.86 -10.36 6.18
C ALA A 94 -4.67 -9.12 6.61
N SER A 95 -5.75 -9.27 7.39
CA SER A 95 -6.71 -8.19 7.67
C SER A 95 -6.08 -6.96 8.33
N ARG A 96 -5.11 -7.18 9.23
CA ARG A 96 -4.40 -6.08 9.90
C ARG A 96 -3.49 -5.33 8.93
N PHE A 97 -2.82 -6.06 8.04
CA PHE A 97 -1.99 -5.48 6.99
C PHE A 97 -2.85 -4.67 6.01
N ALA A 98 -3.97 -5.23 5.54
CA ALA A 98 -4.94 -4.55 4.70
C ALA A 98 -5.47 -3.25 5.33
N SER A 99 -5.91 -3.31 6.59
CA SER A 99 -6.39 -2.13 7.32
C SER A 99 -5.32 -1.05 7.48
N SER A 100 -4.07 -1.45 7.70
CA SER A 100 -2.94 -0.51 7.83
C SER A 100 -2.61 0.16 6.50
N LEU A 101 -2.67 -0.58 5.39
CA LEU A 101 -2.51 -0.04 4.04
C LEU A 101 -3.64 0.92 3.68
N SER A 102 -4.90 0.56 3.93
CA SER A 102 -6.04 1.44 3.65
C SER A 102 -5.89 2.78 4.35
N ARG A 103 -5.59 2.76 5.65
CA ARG A 103 -5.36 3.98 6.43
C ARG A 103 -4.20 4.81 5.87
N TYR A 104 -3.11 4.17 5.47
CA TYR A 104 -1.96 4.87 4.89
C TYR A 104 -2.35 5.59 3.60
N TYR A 105 -3.05 4.91 2.68
CA TYR A 105 -3.49 5.51 1.42
C TYR A 105 -4.53 6.61 1.60
N GLU A 106 -5.49 6.46 2.51
CA GLU A 106 -6.47 7.52 2.82
C GLU A 106 -5.78 8.81 3.29
N LEU A 107 -4.81 8.69 4.19
CA LEU A 107 -4.03 9.84 4.65
C LEU A 107 -3.18 10.44 3.53
N GLN A 108 -2.59 9.61 2.68
CA GLN A 108 -1.78 10.07 1.56
C GLN A 108 -2.63 10.79 0.49
N ILE A 109 -3.85 10.32 0.23
CA ILE A 109 -4.84 11.01 -0.62
C ILE A 109 -5.14 12.39 -0.04
N GLY A 110 -5.40 12.49 1.27
CA GLY A 110 -5.61 13.78 1.95
C GLY A 110 -4.42 14.74 1.80
N TYR A 111 -3.19 14.24 1.93
CA TYR A 111 -1.98 15.02 1.66
C TYR A 111 -1.98 15.58 0.23
N TYR A 112 -2.23 14.75 -0.78
CA TYR A 112 -2.21 15.22 -2.17
C TYR A 112 -3.37 16.16 -2.52
N GLN A 113 -4.51 16.03 -1.85
CA GLN A 113 -5.60 17.01 -1.96
C GLN A 113 -5.17 18.39 -1.44
N ASN A 114 -4.45 18.45 -0.32
CA ASN A 114 -3.89 19.69 0.19
C ASN A 114 -2.76 20.23 -0.71
N LEU A 115 -1.94 19.36 -1.29
CA LEU A 115 -0.86 19.75 -2.19
C LEU A 115 -1.42 20.37 -3.48
N ARG A 116 -2.52 19.81 -3.98
CA ARG A 116 -3.27 20.39 -5.09
C ARG A 116 -3.76 21.79 -4.76
N ARG A 117 -4.41 21.97 -3.59
CA ARG A 117 -4.88 23.30 -3.14
C ARG A 117 -3.73 24.30 -2.99
N TYR A 118 -2.57 23.84 -2.52
CA TYR A 118 -1.36 24.66 -2.41
C TYR A 118 -0.85 25.13 -3.77
N ALA A 119 -0.82 24.22 -4.75
CA ALA A 119 -0.37 24.54 -6.11
C ALA A 119 -1.34 25.48 -6.84
N GLU A 120 -2.64 25.33 -6.60
CA GLU A 120 -3.71 26.09 -7.26
C GLU A 120 -3.96 27.47 -6.62
N THR A 121 -3.62 27.67 -5.34
CA THR A 121 -3.88 28.95 -4.68
C THR A 121 -2.87 30.03 -5.08
N GLY A 122 -3.38 31.23 -5.39
CA GLY A 122 -2.59 32.44 -5.58
C GLY A 122 -2.50 33.31 -4.32
N ASP A 123 -3.24 32.96 -3.25
CA ASP A 123 -3.24 33.72 -2.00
C ASP A 123 -2.03 33.30 -1.14
N LYS A 124 -1.14 34.25 -0.85
CA LYS A 124 0.09 33.99 -0.11
C LYS A 124 -0.14 33.46 1.31
N ALA A 125 -1.07 34.06 2.05
CA ALA A 125 -1.35 33.66 3.42
C ALA A 125 -1.97 32.25 3.46
N ARG A 126 -2.87 31.96 2.51
CA ARG A 126 -3.45 30.62 2.37
C ARG A 126 -2.39 29.59 1.98
N LYS A 127 -1.44 29.97 1.13
CA LYS A 127 -0.34 29.11 0.69
C LYS A 127 0.61 28.75 1.83
N GLU A 128 0.93 29.71 2.69
CA GLU A 128 1.72 29.48 3.91
C GLU A 128 1.00 28.53 4.88
N ALA A 129 -0.30 28.72 5.10
CA ALA A 129 -1.10 27.82 5.93
C ALA A 129 -1.12 26.37 5.36
N LEU A 130 -1.35 26.23 4.06
CA LEU A 130 -1.33 24.93 3.38
C LEU A 130 0.06 24.27 3.43
N ALA A 131 1.14 25.04 3.36
CA ALA A 131 2.49 24.49 3.52
C ALA A 131 2.70 23.87 4.91
N GLN A 132 2.18 24.51 5.96
CA GLN A 132 2.23 23.95 7.31
C GLN A 132 1.36 22.69 7.43
N GLU A 133 0.13 22.72 6.93
CA GLU A 133 -0.75 21.54 6.90
C GLU A 133 -0.11 20.36 6.17
N LEU A 134 0.58 20.62 5.05
CA LEU A 134 1.32 19.61 4.29
C LEU A 134 2.51 19.06 5.06
N HIS A 135 3.25 19.91 5.77
CA HIS A 135 4.34 19.48 6.61
C HIS A 135 3.85 18.56 7.73
N ASP A 136 2.79 18.94 8.44
CA ASP A 136 2.23 18.16 9.53
C ASP A 136 1.67 16.82 9.03
N ALA A 137 0.98 16.83 7.89
CA ALA A 137 0.50 15.62 7.23
C ALA A 137 1.66 14.70 6.80
N TYR A 138 2.75 15.27 6.28
CA TYR A 138 3.96 14.51 5.96
C TYR A 138 4.58 13.88 7.21
N GLN A 139 4.70 14.60 8.33
CA GLN A 139 5.23 14.05 9.58
C GLN A 139 4.41 12.84 10.05
N ALA A 140 3.09 12.95 9.98
CA ALA A 140 2.20 11.85 10.30
C ALA A 140 2.36 10.66 9.32
N LEU A 141 2.49 10.93 8.02
CA LEU A 141 2.66 9.90 7.00
C LEU A 141 4.02 9.19 7.08
N HIS A 142 5.11 9.90 7.40
CA HIS A 142 6.46 9.32 7.33
C HIS A 142 6.70 8.21 8.37
N VAL A 143 5.94 8.20 9.48
CA VAL A 143 6.11 7.23 10.58
C VAL A 143 5.22 5.99 10.43
N LEU A 144 4.21 6.05 9.56
CA LEU A 144 3.28 4.96 9.34
C LEU A 144 3.87 3.77 8.58
N PRO A 145 4.84 3.92 7.66
CA PRO A 145 5.40 2.81 6.92
C PRO A 145 5.94 1.69 7.81
N ASP A 146 6.60 2.04 8.92
CA ASP A 146 7.10 1.05 9.88
C ASP A 146 5.97 0.22 10.51
N GLN A 147 4.82 0.85 10.76
CA GLN A 147 3.64 0.16 11.29
C GLN A 147 3.01 -0.77 10.25
N VAL A 148 2.96 -0.32 8.99
CA VAL A 148 2.46 -1.13 7.86
C VAL A 148 3.37 -2.34 7.64
N LEU A 149 4.69 -2.14 7.62
CA LEU A 149 5.68 -3.22 7.46
C LEU A 149 5.67 -4.20 8.64
N ALA A 150 5.47 -3.71 9.86
CA ALA A 150 5.30 -4.58 11.03
C ALA A 150 4.02 -5.44 10.92
N ALA A 151 2.92 -4.88 10.43
CA ALA A 151 1.70 -5.63 10.17
C ALA A 151 1.89 -6.65 9.04
N GLN A 152 2.59 -6.29 7.98
CA GLN A 152 2.96 -7.20 6.89
C GLN A 152 3.77 -8.38 7.40
N LYS A 153 4.81 -8.12 8.20
CA LYS A 153 5.66 -9.18 8.75
C LYS A 153 4.85 -10.18 9.59
N GLN A 154 4.00 -9.67 10.49
CA GLN A 154 3.13 -10.53 11.31
C GLN A 154 2.19 -11.38 10.48
N PHE A 155 1.65 -10.81 9.41
CA PHE A 155 0.82 -11.52 8.45
C PHE A 155 1.61 -12.65 7.77
N LEU A 156 2.79 -12.36 7.21
CA LEU A 156 3.61 -13.37 6.52
C LEU A 156 4.02 -14.52 7.46
N GLU A 157 4.37 -14.21 8.71
CA GLU A 157 4.69 -15.20 9.74
C GLU A 157 3.50 -16.11 10.05
N ARG A 158 2.29 -15.54 10.21
CA ARG A 158 1.07 -16.31 10.55
C ARG A 158 0.58 -17.18 9.39
N ALA A 159 0.64 -16.64 8.18
CA ALA A 159 0.23 -17.33 6.96
C ALA A 159 1.30 -18.32 6.44
N ASN A 160 2.45 -18.47 7.14
CA ASN A 160 3.59 -19.28 6.71
C ASN A 160 4.09 -18.93 5.29
N LEU A 161 4.05 -17.65 4.94
CA LEU A 161 4.50 -17.15 3.64
C LEU A 161 6.00 -16.79 3.67
N PRO A 162 6.67 -16.80 2.49
CA PRO A 162 8.03 -16.27 2.38
C PRO A 162 8.09 -14.81 2.83
N HIS A 163 9.11 -14.47 3.62
CA HIS A 163 9.32 -13.14 4.21
C HIS A 163 10.80 -12.78 4.28
#